data_AF-A0A8T4WPJ7-F1
#
_entry.id   AF-A0A8T4WPJ7-F1
#
_cell.length_a   1.000
_cell.length_b   1.000
_cell.length_c   1.000
_cell.angle_alpha   90.00
_cell.angle_beta   90.00
_cell.angle_gamma   90.00
#
_symmetry.space_group_name_H-M   'P 1'
#
loop_
_entity.id
_entity.type
_entity.pdbx_description
1 polymer ?
#
loop_
_entity_poly.entity_id
_entity_poly.type
_entity_poly.pdbx_seq_one_letter_code
_entity_poly.pdbx_strand_id
1 'polypeptide(L)'
;MADEKTSILKIMVKDHHRIEDFIDKVEQSLDDDFESIEKAFNVFEWQLQKHIFAEEKAIFTFYEPEDISSGYKMLPTLTKQHNDILNRLEIMRRTVQRGQTPEKVSEFKKVLMKHRTFEEVEVYPKLQETLSEKQKDQIIEKVKMIL
;
A
#
# COMPACT_ATOMS: atom_id res chain seq x y z
N MET A 1 -19.74 25.10 7.06
CA MET A 1 -18.46 24.40 7.26
C MET A 1 -18.11 23.80 5.92
N ALA A 2 -17.02 24.23 5.28
CA ALA A 2 -16.64 23.67 3.99
C ALA A 2 -16.37 22.19 4.18
N ASP A 3 -17.10 21.34 3.47
CA ASP A 3 -16.85 19.91 3.42
C ASP A 3 -15.39 19.74 2.98
N GLU A 4 -14.56 19.20 3.87
CA GLU A 4 -13.13 19.09 3.63
C GLU A 4 -12.94 18.10 2.46
N LYS A 5 -12.74 18.63 1.25
CA LYS A 5 -12.73 17.87 -0.01
C LYS A 5 -11.84 16.65 0.19
N THR A 6 -12.42 15.46 0.00
CA THR A 6 -11.67 14.20 0.10
C THR A 6 -10.50 14.24 -0.88
N SER A 7 -9.27 14.00 -0.41
CA SER A 7 -8.06 13.97 -1.24
C SER A 7 -7.51 12.55 -1.38
N ILE A 8 -6.66 12.34 -2.39
CA ILE A 8 -5.92 11.08 -2.59
C ILE A 8 -5.15 10.74 -1.29
N LEU A 9 -4.36 11.69 -0.78
CA LEU A 9 -3.60 11.53 0.46
C LEU A 9 -4.50 11.08 1.63
N LYS A 10 -5.65 11.73 1.85
CA LYS A 10 -6.55 11.41 2.97
C LYS A 10 -7.10 9.98 2.89
N ILE A 11 -7.45 9.51 1.68
CA ILE A 11 -7.94 8.13 1.50
C ILE A 11 -6.82 7.13 1.72
N MET A 12 -5.65 7.37 1.11
CA MET A 12 -4.54 6.41 1.16
C MET A 12 -3.91 6.32 2.55
N VAL A 13 -3.75 7.44 3.28
CA VAL A 13 -3.31 7.43 4.69
C VAL A 13 -4.25 6.59 5.56
N LYS A 14 -5.57 6.72 5.36
CA LYS A 14 -6.54 5.92 6.09
C LYS A 14 -6.38 4.43 5.78
N ASP A 15 -6.06 4.09 4.53
CA ASP A 15 -5.81 2.71 4.12
C ASP A 15 -4.48 2.17 4.68
N HIS A 16 -3.42 2.98 4.69
CA HIS A 16 -2.14 2.65 5.34
C HIS A 16 -2.33 2.28 6.81
N HIS A 17 -3.11 3.05 7.56
CA HIS A 17 -3.43 2.72 8.95
C HIS A 17 -4.14 1.36 9.08
N ARG A 18 -5.04 1.02 8.15
CA ARG A 18 -5.69 -0.30 8.16
C ARG A 18 -4.70 -1.42 7.87
N ILE A 19 -3.80 -1.24 6.91
CA ILE A 19 -2.76 -2.22 6.57
C ILE A 19 -1.82 -2.42 7.77
N GLU A 20 -1.44 -1.34 8.44
CA GLU A 20 -0.66 -1.38 9.69
C GLU A 20 -1.40 -2.19 10.76
N ASP A 21 -2.68 -1.91 11.02
CA ASP A 21 -3.50 -2.69 11.96
C ASP A 21 -3.55 -4.19 11.59
N PHE A 22 -3.52 -4.53 10.30
CA PHE A 22 -3.53 -5.92 9.86
C PHE A 22 -2.19 -6.62 10.04
N ILE A 23 -1.06 -5.99 9.73
CA ILE A 23 0.25 -6.60 10.00
C ILE A 23 0.53 -6.70 11.51
N ASP A 24 0.00 -5.77 12.31
CA ASP A 24 0.07 -5.83 13.77
C ASP A 24 -0.67 -7.04 14.32
N LYS A 25 -1.83 -7.38 13.75
CA LYS A 25 -2.56 -8.61 14.07
C LYS A 25 -1.78 -9.85 13.68
N VAL A 26 -1.06 -9.84 12.55
CA VAL A 26 -0.16 -10.94 12.20
C VAL A 26 0.93 -11.09 13.25
N GLU A 27 1.63 -10.01 13.62
CA GLU A 27 2.67 -10.02 14.66
C GLU A 27 2.13 -10.56 16.00
N GLN A 28 0.95 -10.12 16.42
CA GLN A 28 0.32 -10.56 17.67
C GLN A 28 -0.08 -12.04 17.64
N SER A 29 -0.48 -12.55 16.47
CA SER A 29 -0.89 -13.95 16.31
C SER A 29 0.27 -14.94 16.27
N LEU A 30 1.54 -14.49 16.17
CA LEU A 30 2.68 -15.39 15.98
C LEU A 30 2.91 -16.36 17.16
N ASP A 31 2.41 -16.02 18.35
CA ASP A 31 2.46 -16.87 19.55
C ASP A 31 1.18 -17.72 19.75
N ASP A 32 0.18 -17.57 18.87
CA ASP A 32 -1.09 -18.29 18.91
C ASP A 32 -1.01 -19.62 18.10
N ASP A 33 -2.15 -20.30 17.96
CA ASP A 33 -2.27 -21.47 17.11
C ASP A 33 -2.16 -21.11 15.61
N PHE A 34 -1.80 -22.10 14.78
CA PHE A 34 -1.56 -21.88 13.36
C PHE A 34 -2.81 -21.37 12.60
N GLU A 35 -4.03 -21.75 13.00
CA GLU A 35 -5.26 -21.28 12.35
C GLU A 35 -5.43 -19.76 12.56
N SER A 36 -5.10 -19.28 13.77
CA SER A 36 -5.09 -17.85 14.09
C SER A 36 -4.07 -17.08 13.24
N ILE A 37 -2.86 -17.61 13.08
CA ILE A 37 -1.80 -17.04 12.22
C ILE A 37 -2.26 -16.98 10.77
N GLU A 38 -2.75 -18.10 10.22
CA GLU A 38 -3.20 -18.20 8.84
C GLU A 38 -4.33 -17.20 8.55
N LYS A 39 -5.31 -17.10 9.44
CA LYS A 39 -6.42 -16.16 9.30
C LYS A 39 -5.96 -14.70 9.31
N ALA A 40 -5.09 -14.33 10.26
CA ALA A 40 -4.54 -12.97 10.33
C ALA A 40 -3.74 -12.65 9.06
N PHE A 41 -2.88 -13.56 8.62
CA PHE A 41 -2.04 -13.40 7.43
C PHE A 41 -2.88 -13.25 6.16
N ASN A 42 -3.89 -14.10 5.95
CA ASN A 42 -4.74 -14.06 4.76
C ASN A 42 -5.48 -12.72 4.63
N VAL A 43 -5.96 -12.17 5.75
CA VAL A 43 -6.61 -10.84 5.75
C VAL A 43 -5.59 -9.76 5.41
N PHE A 44 -4.42 -9.76 6.07
CA PHE A 44 -3.37 -8.78 5.81
C PHE A 44 -2.90 -8.81 4.34
N GLU A 45 -2.61 -10.00 3.82
CA GLU A 45 -2.19 -10.22 2.44
C GLU A 45 -3.17 -9.64 1.44
N TRP A 46 -4.45 -9.98 1.59
CA TRP A 46 -5.50 -9.51 0.69
C TRP A 46 -5.58 -7.98 0.66
N GLN A 47 -5.51 -7.34 1.83
CA GLN A 47 -5.62 -5.88 1.93
C GLN A 47 -4.38 -5.18 1.37
N LEU A 48 -3.17 -5.69 1.65
CA LEU A 48 -1.94 -5.14 1.09
C LEU A 48 -1.90 -5.26 -0.45
N GLN A 49 -2.35 -6.40 -1.01
CA GLN A 49 -2.40 -6.56 -2.46
C GLN A 49 -3.43 -5.63 -3.11
N LYS A 50 -4.61 -5.47 -2.49
CA LYS A 50 -5.62 -4.50 -2.94
C LYS A 50 -5.10 -3.07 -2.93
N HIS A 51 -4.36 -2.70 -1.88
CA HIS A 51 -3.72 -1.39 -1.76
C HIS A 51 -2.78 -1.11 -2.93
N ILE A 52 -1.79 -1.99 -3.14
CA ILE A 52 -0.82 -1.86 -4.24
C ILE A 52 -1.55 -1.83 -5.60
N PHE A 53 -2.61 -2.64 -5.76
CA PHE A 53 -3.41 -2.62 -6.98
C PHE A 53 -4.14 -1.28 -7.19
N ALA A 54 -4.70 -0.69 -6.13
CA ALA A 54 -5.34 0.62 -6.19
C ALA A 54 -4.33 1.69 -6.65
N GLU A 55 -3.13 1.69 -6.10
CA GLU A 55 -2.10 2.64 -6.49
C GLU A 55 -1.68 2.46 -7.96
N GLU A 56 -1.31 1.25 -8.34
CA GLU A 56 -0.80 0.99 -9.69
C GLU A 56 -1.85 1.18 -10.78
N LYS A 57 -3.13 0.87 -10.50
CA LYS A 57 -4.19 0.87 -11.52
C LYS A 57 -5.11 2.08 -11.44
N ALA A 58 -5.35 2.62 -10.26
CA ALA A 58 -6.23 3.77 -10.08
C ALA A 58 -5.46 5.09 -9.99
N ILE A 59 -4.24 5.11 -9.44
CA ILE A 59 -3.50 6.36 -9.23
C ILE A 59 -2.45 6.56 -10.33
N PHE A 60 -1.48 5.65 -10.44
CA PHE A 60 -0.30 5.85 -11.28
C PHE A 60 -0.57 5.82 -12.78
N THR A 61 -1.71 5.25 -13.21
CA THR A 61 -2.15 5.30 -14.61
C THR A 61 -2.52 6.69 -15.10
N PHE A 62 -2.76 7.64 -14.19
CA PHE A 62 -3.09 9.03 -14.55
C PHE A 62 -1.90 9.98 -14.48
N TYR A 63 -0.74 9.51 -14.02
CA TYR A 63 0.44 10.34 -13.87
C TYR A 63 1.33 10.27 -15.13
N GLU A 64 1.26 11.32 -15.94
CA GLU A 64 2.06 11.50 -17.15
C GLU A 64 2.95 12.75 -17.01
N PRO A 65 4.12 12.66 -16.36
CA PRO A 65 4.97 13.84 -16.13
C PRO A 65 5.59 14.35 -17.44
N GLU A 66 5.48 15.66 -17.70
CA GLU A 66 6.09 16.34 -18.85
C GLU A 66 7.64 16.45 -18.70
N ASP A 67 8.15 16.55 -17.47
CA ASP A 67 9.58 16.68 -17.19
C ASP A 67 10.22 15.34 -16.78
N ILE A 68 11.07 14.84 -17.67
CA ILE A 68 11.71 13.52 -17.66
C ILE A 68 12.70 13.36 -16.49
N SER A 69 13.20 14.45 -15.91
CA SER A 69 14.34 14.41 -14.99
C SER A 69 13.99 14.12 -13.51
N SER A 70 12.86 14.63 -13.02
CA SER A 70 12.44 14.51 -11.60
C SER A 70 11.18 13.67 -11.42
N GLY A 71 10.16 13.85 -12.28
CA GLY A 71 8.92 13.07 -12.24
C GLY A 71 9.11 11.58 -12.55
N TYR A 72 10.11 11.25 -13.37
CA TYR A 72 10.38 9.86 -13.79
C TYR A 72 11.14 9.04 -12.75
N LYS A 73 11.70 9.59 -11.66
CA LYS A 73 12.37 8.75 -10.63
C LYS A 73 11.41 8.16 -9.61
N MET A 74 10.27 8.81 -9.40
CA MET A 74 9.26 8.40 -8.43
C MET A 74 8.62 7.05 -8.81
N LEU A 75 8.07 6.92 -10.02
CA LEU A 75 7.40 5.69 -10.46
C LEU A 75 8.32 4.45 -10.48
N PRO A 76 9.54 4.49 -11.05
CA PRO A 76 10.46 3.35 -10.98
C PRO A 76 10.87 3.00 -9.55
N THR A 77 10.96 4.00 -8.65
CA THR A 77 11.25 3.75 -7.23
C THR A 77 10.09 3.02 -6.57
N LEU A 78 8.85 3.46 -6.82
CA LEU A 78 7.62 2.79 -6.35
C LEU A 78 7.50 1.38 -6.91
N THR A 79 7.64 1.20 -8.22
CA THR A 79 7.64 -0.14 -8.85
C THR A 79 8.68 -1.05 -8.22
N LYS A 80 9.88 -0.54 -7.91
CA LYS A 80 10.91 -1.34 -7.23
C LYS A 80 10.51 -1.69 -5.79
N GLN A 81 9.95 -0.74 -5.04
CA GLN A 81 9.46 -0.98 -3.68
C GLN A 81 8.31 -2.00 -3.67
N HIS A 82 7.31 -1.85 -4.54
CA HIS A 82 6.20 -2.79 -4.69
C HIS A 82 6.68 -4.20 -5.02
N ASN A 83 7.62 -4.32 -5.97
CA ASN A 83 8.20 -5.63 -6.30
C ASN A 83 8.92 -6.27 -5.10
N ASP A 84 9.69 -5.52 -4.32
CA ASP A 84 10.31 -6.04 -3.10
C ASP A 84 9.25 -6.47 -2.08
N ILE A 85 8.20 -5.66 -1.89
CA ILE A 85 7.10 -5.94 -0.96
C ILE A 85 6.36 -7.22 -1.36
N LEU A 86 5.94 -7.33 -2.63
CA LEU A 86 5.22 -8.48 -3.15
C LEU A 86 6.06 -9.76 -3.13
N ASN A 87 7.37 -9.66 -3.40
CA ASN A 87 8.26 -10.82 -3.31
C ASN A 87 8.40 -11.34 -1.88
N ARG A 88 8.53 -10.44 -0.89
CA ARG A 88 8.55 -10.82 0.53
C ARG A 88 7.22 -11.42 0.96
N LEU A 89 6.10 -10.82 0.53
CA LEU A 89 4.75 -11.32 0.80
C LEU A 89 4.56 -12.73 0.24
N GLU A 90 4.99 -13.00 -0.99
CA GLU A 90 4.91 -14.32 -1.62
C GLU A 90 5.73 -15.38 -0.87
N ILE A 91 6.90 -15.02 -0.34
CA ILE A 91 7.68 -15.94 0.51
C ILE A 91 6.89 -16.29 1.77
N MET A 92 6.33 -15.31 2.47
CA MET A 92 5.51 -15.55 3.67
C MET A 92 4.26 -16.36 3.34
N ARG A 93 3.58 -16.07 2.23
CA ARG A 93 2.42 -16.85 1.74
C ARG A 93 2.77 -18.32 1.60
N ARG A 94 3.89 -18.64 0.94
CA ARG A 94 4.32 -20.03 0.76
C ARG A 94 4.64 -20.73 2.07
N THR A 95 5.18 -19.99 3.05
CA THR A 95 5.45 -20.50 4.39
C THR A 95 4.13 -20.85 5.10
N VAL A 96 3.17 -19.92 5.11
CA VAL A 96 1.84 -20.15 5.69
C VAL A 96 1.12 -21.31 5.00
N GLN A 97 1.12 -21.38 3.67
CA GLN A 97 0.52 -22.49 2.91
C GLN A 97 1.11 -23.88 3.24
N ARG A 98 2.31 -23.95 3.82
CA ARG A 98 2.94 -25.19 4.27
C ARG A 98 2.62 -25.54 5.73
N GLY A 99 1.74 -24.79 6.39
CA GLY A 99 1.47 -24.97 7.82
C GLY A 99 2.57 -24.42 8.73
N GLN A 100 3.35 -23.45 8.25
CA GLN A 100 4.51 -22.92 8.97
C GLN A 100 4.31 -21.44 9.33
N THR A 101 4.79 -21.03 10.50
CA THR A 101 4.77 -19.64 10.95
C THR A 101 5.66 -18.77 10.05
N PRO A 102 5.16 -17.64 9.53
CA PRO A 102 5.98 -16.74 8.71
C PRO A 102 7.05 -16.05 9.56
N GLU A 103 8.29 -16.07 9.09
CA GLU A 103 9.41 -15.39 9.74
C GLU A 103 9.52 -13.93 9.30
N LYS A 104 10.24 -13.12 10.09
CA LYS A 104 10.63 -11.73 9.74
C LYS A 104 9.44 -10.77 9.50
N VAL A 105 8.27 -11.07 10.05
CA VAL A 105 7.08 -10.18 9.97
C VAL A 105 7.41 -8.76 10.44
N SER A 106 8.15 -8.62 11.55
CA SER A 106 8.55 -7.30 12.05
C SER A 106 9.54 -6.55 11.14
N GLU A 107 10.42 -7.25 10.45
CA GLU A 107 11.28 -6.63 9.43
C GLU A 107 10.46 -6.18 8.22
N PHE A 108 9.47 -6.99 7.82
CA PHE A 108 8.56 -6.64 6.72
C PHE A 108 7.71 -5.41 7.05
N LYS A 109 7.19 -5.32 8.28
CA LYS A 109 6.49 -4.13 8.78
C LYS A 109 7.35 -2.87 8.65
N LYS A 110 8.64 -2.94 9.00
CA LYS A 110 9.56 -1.80 8.82
C LYS A 110 9.74 -1.41 7.35
N VAL A 111 9.70 -2.36 6.41
CA VAL A 111 9.71 -2.08 4.97
C VAL A 111 8.45 -1.32 4.57
N LEU A 112 7.28 -1.79 5.01
CA LEU A 112 5.99 -1.12 4.74
C LEU A 112 5.95 0.30 5.30
N MET A 113 6.44 0.52 6.53
CA MET A 113 6.44 1.86 7.14
C MET A 113 7.35 2.85 6.39
N LYS A 114 8.48 2.38 5.86
CA LYS A 114 9.35 3.20 5.01
C LYS A 114 8.70 3.54 3.67
N HIS A 115 8.04 2.56 3.05
CA HIS A 115 7.30 2.75 1.80
C HIS A 115 6.15 3.75 1.98
N ARG A 116 5.30 3.53 2.98
CA ARG A 116 4.27 4.47 3.44
C ARG A 116 4.81 5.90 3.60
N THR A 117 5.91 6.06 4.33
CA THR A 117 6.48 7.39 4.59
C THR A 117 6.89 8.08 3.30
N PHE A 118 7.50 7.34 2.38
CA PHE A 118 7.87 7.86 1.07
C PHE A 118 6.63 8.33 0.29
N GLU A 119 5.54 7.57 0.33
CA GLU A 119 4.32 7.92 -0.39
C GLU A 119 3.61 9.15 0.18
N GLU A 120 3.44 9.18 1.49
CA GLU A 120 2.75 10.26 2.19
C GLU A 120 3.51 11.59 2.10
N VAL A 121 4.85 11.56 2.08
CA VAL A 121 5.69 12.75 2.09
C VAL A 121 6.09 13.21 0.69
N GLU A 122 6.35 12.29 -0.23
CA GLU A 122 6.89 12.63 -1.56
C GLU A 122 5.85 12.43 -2.67
N VAL A 123 5.16 11.29 -2.68
CA VAL A 123 4.36 10.86 -3.84
C VAL A 123 3.02 11.57 -3.88
N TYR A 124 2.17 11.38 -2.88
CA TYR A 124 0.82 11.94 -2.90
C TYR A 124 0.80 13.47 -2.92
N PRO A 125 1.70 14.20 -2.23
CA PRO A 125 1.83 15.65 -2.40
C PRO A 125 2.18 16.04 -3.84
N LYS A 126 3.12 15.33 -4.48
CA LYS A 126 3.49 15.61 -5.88
C LYS A 126 2.32 15.38 -6.84
N LEU A 127 1.54 14.34 -6.63
CA LEU A 127 0.33 14.07 -7.41
C LEU A 127 -0.74 15.16 -7.17
N GLN A 128 -0.87 15.65 -5.94
CA GLN A 128 -1.78 16.75 -5.61
C GLN A 128 -1.40 18.05 -6.33
N GLU A 129 -0.12 18.33 -6.51
CA GLU A 129 0.38 19.52 -7.22
C GLU A 129 0.24 19.41 -8.75
N THR A 130 0.47 18.21 -9.29
CA THR A 130 0.63 18.01 -10.75
C THR A 130 -0.65 17.63 -11.47
N LEU A 131 -1.59 16.95 -10.81
CA LEU A 131 -2.82 16.50 -11.44
C LEU A 131 -3.87 17.62 -11.50
N SER A 132 -4.67 17.62 -12.56
CA SER A 132 -5.87 18.45 -12.64
C SER A 132 -6.94 17.97 -11.65
N GLU A 133 -7.87 18.85 -11.26
CA GLU A 133 -8.98 18.47 -10.37
C GLU A 133 -9.82 17.33 -10.95
N LYS A 134 -10.03 17.30 -12.27
CA LYS A 134 -10.74 16.21 -12.95
C LYS A 134 -10.03 14.87 -12.79
N GLN A 135 -8.70 14.83 -12.94
CA GLN A 135 -7.92 13.60 -12.73
C GLN A 135 -8.01 13.16 -11.27
N LYS A 136 -7.90 14.08 -10.31
CA LYS A 136 -8.02 13.77 -8.87
C LYS A 136 -9.39 13.16 -8.54
N ASP A 137 -10.47 13.75 -9.04
CA ASP A 137 -11.82 13.24 -8.79
C ASP A 137 -11.99 11.82 -9.37
N GLN A 138 -11.49 11.57 -10.59
CA GLN A 138 -11.49 10.23 -11.21
C GLN A 138 -10.67 9.20 -10.43
N ILE A 139 -9.49 9.59 -9.93
CA ILE A 139 -8.66 8.73 -9.09
C ILE A 139 -9.40 8.39 -7.80
N ILE A 140 -9.96 9.38 -7.13
CA ILE A 140 -10.70 9.20 -5.87
C ILE A 140 -11.88 8.23 -6.05
N GLU A 141 -12.65 8.36 -7.13
CA GLU A 141 -13.74 7.43 -7.44
C GLU A 141 -13.25 6.00 -7.63
N LYS A 142 -12.17 5.81 -8.42
CA LYS A 142 -11.57 4.48 -8.65
C LYS A 142 -11.03 3.85 -7.38
N VAL A 143 -10.30 4.62 -6.57
CA VAL A 143 -9.74 4.14 -5.30
C VAL A 143 -10.87 3.69 -4.36
N LYS A 144 -11.96 4.45 -4.25
CA LYS A 144 -13.13 4.09 -3.43
C LYS A 144 -13.86 2.83 -3.90
N MET A 145 -13.76 2.47 -5.19
CA MET A 145 -14.32 1.21 -5.70
C MET A 145 -13.46 0.00 -5.33
N ILE A 146 -12.17 0.21 -5.08
CA ILE A 146 -11.22 -0.86 -4.77
C ILE A 146 -11.12 -1.05 -3.24
N LEU A 147 -10.93 0.02 -2.47
CA LEU A 147 -10.62 0.00 -1.04
C LEU A 147 -11.87 0.17 -0.16
#